data_AF-A0A375CIF7-F1
#
_entry.id   AF-A0A375CIF7-F1
#
_cell.length_a   1.000
_cell.length_b   1.000
_cell.length_c   1.000
_cell.angle_alpha   90.00
_cell.angle_beta   90.00
_cell.angle_gamma   90.00
#
_symmetry.space_group_name_H-M   'P 1'
#
loop_
_entity.id
_entity.type
_entity.pdbx_description
1 polymer ?
#
loop_
_entity_poly.entity_id
_entity_poly.type
_entity_poly.pdbx_seq_one_letter_code
_entity_poly.pdbx_strand_id
1 'polypeptide(L)'
;MLELRPGCEHCNKPLPPDSTEARICSFECTFCAGCVELLGNVCPNCGGGFAPRPVRPAQDWKNGNYLGNNPASNKIKHRPVDLAAHARLVEAVGQVLPERR
;
A
#
# COMPACT_ATOMS: atom_id res chain seq x y z
N MET A 1 3.74 3.24 14.48
CA MET A 1 3.23 1.91 14.06
C MET A 1 2.45 2.11 12.77
N LEU A 2 2.52 1.18 11.80
CA LEU A 2 1.83 1.32 10.51
C LEU A 2 0.34 1.69 10.69
N GLU A 3 -0.17 2.61 9.87
CA GLU A 3 -1.58 3.05 9.94
C GLU A 3 -2.55 1.93 9.52
N LEU A 4 -2.13 1.01 8.66
CA LEU A 4 -2.98 -0.02 8.04
C LEU A 4 -4.23 0.60 7.38
N ARG A 5 -4.00 1.45 6.37
CA ARG A 5 -5.08 2.17 5.67
C ARG A 5 -6.12 1.20 5.09
N PRO A 6 -7.42 1.52 5.20
CA PRO A 6 -8.50 0.55 5.02
C PRO A 6 -8.88 0.29 3.55
N GLY A 7 -8.21 0.92 2.59
CA GLY A 7 -8.61 0.80 1.18
C GLY A 7 -7.50 1.14 0.19
N CYS A 8 -7.67 0.67 -1.05
CA CYS A 8 -6.80 0.97 -2.18
C CYS A 8 -6.94 2.44 -2.57
N GLU A 9 -5.82 3.14 -2.66
CA GLU A 9 -5.84 4.57 -2.97
C GLU A 9 -6.30 4.86 -4.41
N HIS A 10 -6.20 3.90 -5.35
CA HIS A 10 -6.69 4.08 -6.74
C HIS A 10 -8.16 3.72 -6.93
N CYS A 11 -8.53 2.46 -6.65
CA CYS A 11 -9.85 1.91 -6.97
C CYS A 11 -10.81 1.85 -5.77
N ASN A 12 -10.37 2.31 -4.59
CA ASN A 12 -11.12 2.26 -3.33
C ASN A 12 -11.55 0.86 -2.87
N LYS A 13 -10.96 -0.22 -3.42
CA LYS A 13 -11.18 -1.58 -2.92
C LYS A 13 -10.90 -1.64 -1.42
N PRO A 14 -11.80 -2.18 -0.58
CA PRO A 14 -11.53 -2.39 0.84
C PRO A 14 -10.31 -3.28 1.05
N LEU A 15 -9.41 -2.87 1.93
CA LEU A 15 -8.19 -3.56 2.32
C LEU A 15 -8.12 -3.62 3.85
N PRO A 16 -9.00 -4.43 4.48
CA PRO A 16 -9.04 -4.59 5.94
C PRO A 16 -7.68 -5.04 6.49
N PRO A 17 -7.41 -4.89 7.79
CA PRO A 17 -6.06 -5.05 8.37
C PRO A 17 -5.41 -6.41 8.11
N ASP A 18 -6.20 -7.45 7.88
CA ASP A 18 -5.85 -8.83 7.57
C ASP A 18 -5.81 -9.14 6.06
N SER A 19 -6.08 -8.15 5.20
CA SER A 19 -6.08 -8.33 3.75
C SER A 19 -4.72 -8.75 3.22
N THR A 20 -4.69 -9.90 2.54
CA THR A 20 -3.52 -10.45 1.84
C THR A 20 -3.27 -9.79 0.48
N GLU A 21 -4.25 -9.05 -0.03
CA GLU A 21 -4.16 -8.30 -1.29
C GLU A 21 -3.55 -6.91 -1.13
N ALA A 22 -3.42 -6.42 0.11
CA ALA A 22 -2.85 -5.11 0.36
C ALA A 22 -1.35 -5.08 0.03
N ARG A 23 -0.95 -4.03 -0.68
CA ARG A 23 0.43 -3.70 -0.99
C ARG A 23 0.73 -2.31 -0.45
N ILE A 24 1.95 -2.12 0.03
CA ILE A 24 2.38 -0.90 0.74
C ILE A 24 3.79 -0.48 0.29
N CYS A 25 4.05 0.81 0.21
CA CYS A 25 5.40 1.37 0.07
C CYS A 25 5.90 1.94 1.41
N SER A 26 7.15 2.42 1.47
CA SER A 26 7.76 2.97 2.70
C SER A 26 7.02 4.20 3.27
N PHE A 27 6.27 4.94 2.43
CA PHE A 27 5.44 6.08 2.85
C PHE A 27 3.98 5.68 3.16
N GLU A 28 3.73 4.38 3.32
CA GLU A 28 2.44 3.79 3.60
C GLU A 28 1.35 4.04 2.54
N CYS A 29 1.74 4.37 1.29
CA CYS A 29 0.78 4.43 0.20
C CYS A 29 0.24 3.02 -0.06
N THR A 30 -1.08 2.84 0.02
CA THR A 30 -1.71 1.52 0.05
C THR A 30 -2.50 1.24 -1.22
N PHE A 31 -2.19 0.14 -1.91
CA PHE A 31 -2.89 -0.28 -3.13
C PHE A 31 -3.23 -1.77 -3.06
N CYS A 32 -4.25 -2.21 -3.78
CA CYS A 32 -4.49 -3.64 -3.94
C CYS A 32 -3.49 -4.24 -4.96
N ALA A 33 -3.28 -5.55 -4.90
CA ALA A 33 -2.38 -6.27 -5.81
C ALA A 33 -2.65 -5.96 -7.29
N GLY A 34 -3.92 -5.97 -7.73
CA GLY A 34 -4.28 -5.65 -9.11
C GLY A 34 -3.94 -4.22 -9.53
N CYS A 35 -4.06 -3.23 -8.62
CA CYS A 35 -3.61 -1.87 -8.92
C CYS A 35 -2.08 -1.78 -8.95
N VAL A 36 -1.36 -2.55 -8.14
CA VAL A 36 0.12 -2.58 -8.22
C VAL A 36 0.61 -3.17 -9.54
N GLU A 37 -0.08 -4.19 -10.06
CA GLU A 37 0.18 -4.74 -11.40
C GLU A 37 -0.07 -3.69 -12.48
N LEU A 38 -1.22 -3.00 -12.43
CA LEU A 38 -1.54 -1.88 -13.33
C LEU A 38 -0.47 -0.77 -13.30
N LEU A 39 0.07 -0.49 -12.11
CA LEU A 39 1.05 0.57 -11.88
C LEU A 39 2.50 0.11 -12.13
N GLY A 40 2.74 -1.13 -12.56
CA GLY A 40 4.06 -1.64 -12.92
C GLY A 40 5.04 -1.71 -11.74
N ASN A 41 4.54 -1.92 -10.52
CA ASN A 41 5.34 -1.86 -9.29
C ASN A 41 6.11 -0.53 -9.13
N VAL A 42 5.53 0.58 -9.59
CA VAL A 42 6.00 1.95 -9.35
C VAL A 42 4.93 2.67 -8.55
N CYS A 43 5.28 3.22 -7.39
CA CYS A 43 4.34 3.98 -6.59
C CYS A 43 4.08 5.34 -7.25
N PRO A 44 2.81 5.70 -7.54
CA PRO A 44 2.47 6.95 -8.21
C PRO A 44 2.75 8.19 -7.34
N ASN A 45 2.97 8.00 -6.03
CA ASN A 45 3.19 9.09 -5.09
C ASN A 45 4.67 9.32 -4.76
N CYS A 46 5.53 8.30 -4.89
CA CYS A 46 6.95 8.41 -4.50
C CYS A 46 7.94 7.74 -5.46
N GLY A 47 7.51 7.04 -6.51
CA GLY A 47 8.38 6.32 -7.46
C GLY A 47 8.96 4.99 -6.96
N GLY A 48 8.93 4.73 -5.64
CA GLY A 48 9.42 3.48 -5.05
C GLY A 48 8.60 2.24 -5.41
N GLY A 49 9.06 1.06 -5.02
CA GLY A 49 8.29 -0.19 -5.20
C GLY A 49 7.26 -0.46 -4.10
N PHE A 50 6.55 -1.57 -4.26
CA PHE A 50 5.59 -2.08 -3.29
C PHE A 50 6.02 -3.44 -2.73
N ALA A 51 5.61 -3.68 -1.48
CA ALA A 51 5.70 -4.99 -0.82
C ALA A 51 4.32 -5.41 -0.30
N PRO A 52 4.09 -6.72 0.00
CA PRO A 52 2.94 -7.15 0.77
C PRO A 52 2.84 -6.36 2.08
N ARG A 53 1.65 -5.82 2.38
CA ARG A 53 1.45 -5.10 3.64
C ARG A 53 1.46 -6.09 4.81
N PRO A 54 2.31 -5.91 5.84
CA PRO A 54 2.28 -6.76 7.02
C PRO A 54 0.91 -6.73 7.71
N VAL A 55 0.44 -7.89 8.15
CA VAL A 55 -0.81 -8.04 8.91
C VAL A 55 -0.52 -7.85 10.39
N ARG A 56 -1.29 -6.98 11.05
CA ARG A 56 -1.26 -6.87 12.52
C ARG A 56 -2.09 -8.01 13.13
N PRO A 57 -1.59 -8.70 14.16
CA PRO A 57 -2.33 -9.77 14.81
C PRO A 57 -3.71 -9.33 15.30
N ALA A 58 -4.70 -10.21 15.14
CA ALA A 58 -6.05 -10.02 15.65
C ALA A 58 -6.20 -10.34 17.14
N GLN A 59 -5.25 -11.09 17.70
CA GLN A 59 -5.24 -11.52 19.11
C GLN A 59 -3.92 -11.12 19.76
N ASP A 60 -3.93 -10.92 21.07
CA ASP A 60 -2.71 -10.62 21.82
C ASP A 60 -1.88 -11.88 22.03
N TRP A 61 -0.90 -12.07 21.15
CA TRP A 61 0.09 -13.13 21.29
C TRP A 61 1.31 -12.72 22.10
N LYS A 62 1.55 -11.40 22.24
CA LYS A 62 2.80 -10.88 22.83
C LYS A 62 2.64 -9.41 23.22
N ASN A 63 2.65 -9.15 24.53
CA ASN A 63 2.79 -7.82 25.14
C ASN A 63 1.79 -6.77 24.61
N GLY A 64 0.54 -7.13 24.30
CA GLY A 64 -0.47 -6.18 23.83
C GLY A 64 -0.30 -5.73 22.38
N ASN A 65 0.57 -6.36 21.58
CA ASN A 65 0.87 -5.94 20.20
C ASN A 65 -0.13 -6.51 19.17
N TYR A 66 -1.40 -6.10 19.28
CA TYR A 66 -2.49 -6.59 18.44
C TYR A 66 -3.53 -5.49 18.14
N LEU A 67 -4.51 -5.80 17.30
CA LEU A 67 -5.53 -4.85 16.83
C LEU A 67 -6.40 -4.24 17.93
N GLY A 68 -6.61 -4.91 19.07
CA GLY A 68 -7.43 -4.35 20.16
C GLY A 68 -6.77 -3.13 20.82
N ASN A 69 -5.49 -3.23 21.18
CA ASN A 69 -4.74 -2.12 21.78
C ASN A 69 -4.18 -1.15 20.73
N ASN A 70 -3.91 -1.65 19.52
CA ASN A 70 -3.33 -0.88 18.42
C ASN A 70 -4.23 -1.02 17.18
N PRO A 71 -5.36 -0.30 17.12
CA PRO A 71 -6.30 -0.44 16.02
C PRO A 71 -5.72 0.01 14.69
N ALA A 72 -6.26 -0.54 13.61
CA ALA A 72 -6.00 -0.04 12.26
C ALA A 72 -6.73 1.28 12.02
N SER A 73 -6.23 2.07 11.09
CA SER A 73 -6.84 3.34 10.69
C SER A 73 -8.17 3.10 9.99
N ASN A 74 -9.15 3.94 10.31
CA ASN A 74 -10.42 4.05 9.59
C ASN A 74 -10.40 5.17 8.53
N LYS A 75 -9.27 5.86 8.35
CA LYS A 75 -9.15 6.98 7.41
C LYS A 75 -8.93 6.47 5.98
N ILE A 76 -9.93 6.63 5.14
CA ILE A 76 -9.86 6.32 3.70
C ILE A 76 -9.03 7.39 2.99
N LYS A 77 -8.08 6.97 2.16
CA LYS A 77 -7.29 7.85 1.27
C LYS A 77 -7.56 7.51 -0.19
N HIS A 78 -8.78 7.75 -0.67
CA HIS A 78 -9.10 7.51 -2.07
C HIS A 78 -8.62 8.68 -2.94
N ARG A 79 -7.61 8.44 -3.77
CA ARG A 79 -6.97 9.37 -4.70
C ARG A 79 -6.64 8.66 -6.02
N PRO A 80 -7.61 8.49 -6.93
CA PRO A 80 -7.40 7.83 -8.21
C PRO A 80 -6.17 8.38 -8.95
N VAL A 81 -5.28 7.48 -9.33
CA VAL A 81 -4.08 7.78 -10.12
C VAL A 81 -4.45 8.24 -11.53
N ASP A 82 -3.84 9.33 -11.98
CA ASP A 82 -3.78 9.69 -13.40
C ASP A 82 -2.81 8.74 -14.10
N LEU A 83 -3.35 7.80 -14.89
CA LEU A 83 -2.56 6.77 -15.56
C LEU A 83 -1.65 7.32 -16.65
N ALA A 84 -2.00 8.43 -17.29
CA ALA A 84 -1.15 9.04 -18.31
C ALA A 84 0.06 9.73 -17.68
N ALA A 85 -0.12 10.41 -16.54
CA ALA A 85 0.98 10.94 -15.75
C ALA A 85 1.85 9.84 -15.17
N HIS A 86 1.23 8.77 -14.65
CA HIS A 86 1.94 7.64 -14.09
C HIS A 86 2.79 6.89 -15.13
N ALA A 87 2.29 6.74 -16.36
CA ALA A 87 3.05 6.13 -17.44
C ALA A 87 4.39 6.85 -17.70
N ARG A 88 4.40 8.19 -17.64
CA ARG A 88 5.64 8.98 -17.76
C ARG A 88 6.61 8.73 -16.59
N LEU A 89 6.09 8.58 -15.38
CA LEU A 89 6.91 8.20 -14.22
C LEU A 89 7.51 6.81 -14.39
N VAL A 90 6.71 5.84 -14.84
CA VAL A 90 7.16 4.47 -15.11
C VAL A 90 8.26 4.45 -16.17
N GLU A 91 8.14 5.24 -17.24
CA GLU A 91 9.20 5.38 -18.24
C GLU A 91 10.51 5.92 -17.62
N ALA A 92 10.41 6.92 -16.73
CA ALA A 92 11.56 7.54 -16.11
C ALA A 92 12.29 6.63 -15.09
N VAL A 93 11.57 5.82 -14.29
CA VAL A 93 12.16 5.06 -13.18
C VAL A 93 11.97 3.55 -13.24
N GLY A 94 11.14 3.04 -14.16
CA GLY A 94 10.74 1.64 -14.22
C GLY A 94 11.88 0.67 -14.48
N GLN A 95 12.94 1.13 -15.17
CA GLN A 95 14.16 0.35 -15.45
C GLN A 95 15.11 0.26 -14.25
N VAL A 96 14.95 1.11 -13.24
CA VAL A 96 15.71 1.04 -11.99
C VAL A 96 15.01 0.03 -11.07
N LEU A 97 15.78 -0.89 -10.49
CA LEU A 97 15.22 -1.86 -9.53
C LEU A 97 14.63 -1.14 -8.31
N PRO A 98 13.50 -1.59 -7.74
CA PRO A 98 12.87 -0.93 -6.59
C PRO A 98 13.80 -0.60 -5.41
N GLU A 99 14.76 -1.48 -5.10
CA GLU A 99 15.75 -1.30 -4.04
C GLU A 99 16.85 -0.26 -4.36
N ARG A 100 16.84 0.29 -5.58
CA ARG A 100 17.77 1.33 -6.07
C ARG A 100 17.04 2.60 -6.54
N ARG A 101 15.73 2.71 -6.35
CA ARG A 101 14.93 3.91 -6.66
C ARG A 101 14.93 4.90 -5.51
#